data_AF-A0A9X7HC17-F1
#
_entry.id   AF-A0A9X7HC17-F1
#
_cell.length_a   1.000
_cell.length_b   1.000
_cell.length_c   1.000
_cell.angle_alpha   90.00
_cell.angle_beta   90.00
_cell.angle_gamma   90.00
#
_symmetry.space_group_name_H-M   'P 1'
#
loop_
_entity.id
_entity.type
_entity.pdbx_description
1 polymer ?
#
loop_
_entity_poly.entity_id
_entity_poly.type
_entity_poly.pdbx_seq_one_letter_code
_entity_poly.pdbx_strand_id
1 'polypeptide(L)'
;MTKQLDQYLYLKKRLDNSYGFTFVEMLLVLSIMIMLLILPINQVRKIEDEQKVTLFIQMLQNDIFLAQRNAIIKQIPTRIIFYQNKYEIEDNLLNPPVVVRNFDKSISITNLTLKPPLRFNSDGNISSSGTISIKYKKAEYIVTFYLGSGRFKYDRK
;
A
#
# COMPACT_ATOMS: atom_id res chain seq x y z
N MET A 1 -6.86 -58.30 -55.75
CA MET A 1 -5.53 -57.97 -55.20
C MET A 1 -5.24 -56.45 -55.22
N THR A 2 -5.73 -55.70 -56.23
CA THR A 2 -5.48 -54.25 -56.40
C THR A 2 -6.20 -53.35 -55.38
N LYS A 3 -7.48 -53.60 -55.08
CA LYS A 3 -8.26 -52.76 -54.13
C LYS A 3 -7.66 -52.68 -52.72
N GLN A 4 -7.10 -53.77 -52.20
CA GLN A 4 -6.46 -53.77 -50.88
C GLN A 4 -5.14 -52.99 -50.87
N LEU A 5 -4.39 -53.05 -51.98
CA LEU A 5 -3.16 -52.29 -52.15
C LEU A 5 -3.45 -50.79 -52.25
N ASP A 6 -4.47 -50.41 -53.01
CA ASP A 6 -4.90 -49.01 -53.14
C ASP A 6 -5.39 -48.44 -51.81
N GLN A 7 -6.12 -49.24 -51.03
CA GLN A 7 -6.57 -48.86 -49.69
C GLN A 7 -5.41 -48.70 -48.71
N TYR A 8 -4.41 -49.58 -48.78
CA TYR A 8 -3.18 -49.46 -47.99
C TYR A 8 -2.40 -48.19 -48.34
N LEU A 9 -2.25 -47.89 -49.63
CA LEU A 9 -1.54 -46.69 -50.10
C LEU A 9 -2.29 -45.39 -49.73
N TYR A 10 -3.63 -45.41 -49.79
CA TYR A 10 -4.47 -44.29 -49.35
C TYR A 10 -4.34 -44.03 -47.84
N LEU A 11 -4.34 -45.09 -47.01
CA LEU A 11 -4.17 -44.98 -45.56
C LEU A 11 -2.75 -44.51 -45.20
N LYS A 12 -1.71 -45.04 -45.85
CA LYS A 12 -0.31 -44.63 -45.65
C LYS A 12 -0.10 -43.15 -45.99
N LYS A 13 -0.65 -42.69 -47.11
CA LYS A 13 -0.60 -41.26 -47.52
C LYS A 13 -1.32 -40.34 -46.55
N ARG A 14 -2.39 -40.80 -45.89
CA ARG A 14 -3.07 -40.04 -44.83
C ARG A 14 -2.28 -39.99 -43.53
N LEU A 15 -1.62 -41.09 -43.18
CA LEU A 15 -0.78 -41.19 -41.97
C LEU A 15 0.45 -40.28 -42.09
N ASP A 16 1.10 -40.22 -43.25
CA ASP A 16 2.26 -39.32 -43.47
C ASP A 16 1.88 -37.83 -43.47
N ASN A 17 0.61 -37.49 -43.68
CA ASN A 17 0.15 -36.09 -43.77
C ASN A 17 -0.28 -35.49 -42.41
N SER A 18 -0.01 -36.19 -41.30
CA SER A 18 -0.58 -35.86 -39.98
C SER A 18 0.49 -35.65 -38.90
N TYR A 19 1.70 -35.17 -39.21
CA TYR A 19 2.73 -35.01 -38.17
C TYR A 19 3.67 -33.83 -38.44
N GLY A 20 3.61 -32.80 -37.57
CA GLY A 20 4.63 -31.75 -37.53
C GLY A 20 4.24 -30.42 -36.87
N PHE A 21 2.95 -30.16 -36.66
CA PHE A 21 2.53 -28.81 -36.22
C PHE A 21 2.40 -28.65 -34.71
N THR A 22 2.15 -29.72 -33.95
CA THR A 22 1.83 -29.62 -32.52
C THR A 22 2.97 -29.10 -31.64
N PHE A 23 4.23 -29.44 -31.89
CA PHE A 23 5.33 -28.98 -31.02
C PHE A 23 5.60 -27.48 -31.18
N VAL A 24 5.71 -27.00 -32.42
CA VAL A 24 5.93 -25.58 -32.70
C VAL A 24 4.70 -24.75 -32.34
N GLU A 25 3.48 -25.25 -32.59
CA GLU A 25 2.24 -24.60 -32.16
C GLU A 25 2.14 -24.51 -30.64
N MET A 26 2.46 -25.58 -29.91
CA MET A 26 2.45 -25.55 -28.44
C MET A 26 3.51 -24.60 -27.88
N LEU A 27 4.69 -24.49 -28.52
CA LEU A 27 5.69 -23.48 -28.17
C LEU A 27 5.22 -22.06 -28.46
N LEU A 28 4.53 -21.84 -29.58
CA LEU A 28 3.92 -20.55 -29.91
C LEU A 28 2.85 -20.18 -28.89
N VAL A 29 1.93 -21.09 -28.57
CA VAL A 29 0.90 -20.89 -27.54
C VAL A 29 1.54 -20.60 -26.19
N LEU A 30 2.56 -21.37 -25.78
CA LEU A 30 3.27 -21.14 -24.53
C LEU A 30 3.97 -19.77 -24.51
N SER A 31 4.57 -19.35 -25.62
CA SER A 31 5.21 -18.04 -25.73
C SER A 31 4.20 -16.90 -25.56
N ILE A 32 3.02 -17.02 -26.16
CA ILE A 32 1.94 -16.04 -26.03
C ILE A 32 1.42 -16.05 -24.59
N MET A 33 1.24 -17.22 -23.98
CA MET A 33 0.83 -17.35 -22.58
C MET A 33 1.83 -16.68 -21.63
N ILE A 34 3.14 -16.92 -21.82
CA ILE A 34 4.19 -16.28 -21.01
C ILE A 34 4.15 -14.76 -21.17
N MET A 35 3.99 -14.24 -22.39
CA MET A 35 3.86 -12.80 -22.62
C MET A 35 2.66 -12.21 -21.89
N LEU A 36 1.50 -12.88 -21.95
CA LEU A 36 0.29 -12.45 -21.24
C LEU A 36 0.46 -12.46 -19.71
N LEU A 37 1.22 -13.41 -19.17
CA LEU A 37 1.49 -13.53 -17.74
C LEU A 37 2.46 -12.47 -17.20
N ILE A 38 3.33 -11.90 -18.04
CA ILE A 38 4.31 -10.88 -17.61
C ILE A 38 3.66 -9.49 -17.45
N LEU A 39 2.69 -9.14 -18.30
CA LEU A 39 2.01 -7.84 -18.31
C LEU A 39 1.40 -7.41 -16.95
N PRO A 40 0.69 -8.28 -16.18
CA PRO A 40 0.07 -7.87 -14.92
C PRO A 40 1.06 -7.58 -13.79
N ILE A 41 2.28 -8.11 -13.82
CA ILE A 41 3.25 -8.04 -12.71
C ILE A 41 3.60 -6.58 -12.36
N ASN A 42 3.74 -5.72 -13.38
CA ASN A 42 4.07 -4.31 -13.17
C ASN A 42 2.92 -3.50 -12.58
N GLN A 43 1.67 -3.83 -12.92
CA GLN A 43 0.49 -3.15 -12.38
C GLN A 43 0.29 -3.49 -10.90
N VAL A 44 0.47 -4.76 -10.53
CA VAL A 44 0.34 -5.23 -9.14
C VAL A 44 1.30 -4.48 -8.21
N ARG A 45 2.57 -4.30 -8.60
CA ARG A 45 3.56 -3.57 -7.79
C ARG A 45 3.19 -2.11 -7.55
N LYS A 46 2.63 -1.43 -8.56
CA LYS A 46 2.19 -0.03 -8.42
C LYS A 46 1.01 0.08 -7.46
N ILE A 47 0.07 -0.85 -7.53
CA ILE A 47 -1.10 -0.91 -6.64
C ILE A 47 -0.65 -1.17 -5.20
N GLU A 48 0.28 -2.10 -4.99
CA GLU A 48 0.80 -2.41 -3.65
C GLU A 48 1.44 -1.18 -2.98
N ASP A 49 2.19 -0.39 -3.75
CA ASP A 49 2.85 0.81 -3.24
C ASP A 49 1.87 1.93 -2.86
N GLU A 50 0.84 2.17 -3.67
CA GLU A 50 -0.21 3.15 -3.33
C GLU A 50 -1.04 2.68 -2.14
N GLN A 51 -1.33 1.38 -2.04
CA GLN A 51 -2.06 0.82 -0.91
C GLN A 51 -1.29 0.96 0.41
N LYS A 52 0.03 0.74 0.42
CA LYS A 52 0.85 0.86 1.64
C LYS A 52 0.75 2.25 2.28
N VAL A 53 0.86 3.31 1.49
CA VAL A 53 0.76 4.68 2.01
C VAL A 53 -0.66 5.03 2.43
N THR A 54 -1.68 4.56 1.71
CA THR A 54 -3.08 4.74 2.10
C THR A 54 -3.40 4.05 3.42
N LEU A 55 -2.96 2.81 3.61
CA LEU A 55 -3.12 2.07 4.88
C LEU A 55 -2.41 2.77 6.02
N PHE A 56 -1.21 3.30 5.77
CA PHE A 56 -0.48 4.10 6.76
C PHE A 56 -1.26 5.36 7.17
N ILE A 57 -1.81 6.12 6.22
CA ILE A 57 -2.61 7.31 6.52
C ILE A 57 -3.87 6.95 7.31
N GLN A 58 -4.55 5.87 6.94
CA GLN A 58 -5.73 5.38 7.67
C GLN A 58 -5.39 4.96 9.11
N MET A 59 -4.28 4.25 9.31
CA MET A 59 -3.77 3.90 10.63
C MET A 59 -3.47 5.16 11.45
N LEU A 60 -2.76 6.13 10.87
CA LEU A 60 -2.44 7.40 11.52
C LEU A 60 -3.71 8.17 11.92
N GLN A 61 -4.71 8.19 11.03
CA GLN A 61 -6.02 8.80 11.31
C GLN A 61 -6.72 8.14 12.50
N ASN A 62 -6.76 6.82 12.55
CA ASN A 62 -7.35 6.08 13.68
C ASN A 62 -6.61 6.36 14.98
N ASP A 63 -5.28 6.43 14.93
CA ASP A 63 -4.44 6.70 16.09
C ASP A 63 -4.55 8.17 16.56
N ILE A 64 -4.77 9.13 15.66
CA ILE A 64 -5.12 10.52 16.00
C ILE A 64 -6.44 10.57 16.78
N PHE A 65 -7.47 9.88 16.29
CA PHE A 65 -8.75 9.81 17.01
C PHE A 65 -8.62 9.11 18.37
N LEU A 66 -7.78 8.07 18.44
CA LEU A 66 -7.47 7.40 19.69
C LEU A 66 -6.78 8.36 20.67
N ALA A 67 -5.78 9.12 20.23
CA ALA A 67 -5.09 10.10 21.06
C ALA A 67 -6.04 11.19 21.58
N GLN A 68 -6.91 11.71 20.71
CA GLN A 68 -7.95 12.67 21.07
C GLN A 68 -8.92 12.10 22.10
N ARG A 69 -9.44 10.88 21.88
CA ARG A 69 -10.35 10.21 22.80
C ARG A 69 -9.68 9.90 24.15
N ASN A 70 -8.43 9.46 24.12
CA ASN A 70 -7.66 9.18 25.33
C ASN A 70 -7.49 10.45 26.18
N ALA A 71 -7.23 11.59 25.54
CA ALA A 71 -7.14 12.87 26.23
C ALA A 71 -8.46 13.27 26.91
N ILE A 72 -9.59 13.07 26.21
CA ILE A 72 -10.94 13.35 26.75
C ILE A 72 -11.28 12.42 27.92
N ILE A 73 -11.08 11.11 27.77
CA ILE A 73 -11.48 10.14 28.80
C ILE A 73 -10.63 10.28 30.06
N LYS A 74 -9.32 10.45 29.89
CA LYS A 74 -8.40 10.55 31.03
C LYS A 74 -8.27 11.97 31.58
N GLN A 75 -8.83 12.97 30.89
CA GLN A 75 -8.72 14.38 31.26
C GLN A 75 -7.26 14.86 31.41
N ILE A 76 -6.36 14.29 30.58
CA ILE A 76 -4.93 14.64 30.56
C ILE A 76 -4.46 14.91 29.13
N PRO A 77 -3.54 15.86 28.90
CA PRO A 77 -3.01 16.10 27.57
C PRO A 77 -2.36 14.86 26.97
N THR A 78 -2.72 14.52 25.74
CA THR A 78 -2.10 13.42 24.98
C THR A 78 -1.31 13.99 23.80
N ARG A 79 -0.18 13.39 23.44
CA ARG A 79 0.68 13.85 22.36
C ARG A 79 1.13 12.71 21.45
N ILE A 80 1.36 13.04 20.18
CA ILE A 80 1.94 12.14 19.19
C ILE A 80 3.33 12.66 18.83
N ILE A 81 4.33 11.81 18.99
CA ILE A 81 5.73 12.11 18.66
C ILE A 81 6.10 11.31 17.41
N PHE A 82 6.45 12.02 16.34
CA PHE A 82 6.90 11.42 15.09
C PHE A 82 8.43 11.27 15.08
N TYR A 83 8.90 10.06 14.83
CA TYR A 83 10.31 9.73 14.56
C TYR A 83 10.47 9.29 13.10
N GLN A 84 11.69 8.92 12.72
CA GLN A 84 12.01 8.54 11.34
C GLN A 84 11.27 7.27 10.88
N ASN A 85 11.16 6.24 11.73
CA ASN A 85 10.58 4.93 11.37
C ASN A 85 9.45 4.47 12.31
N LYS A 86 9.09 5.32 13.27
CA LYS A 86 8.03 5.04 14.24
C LYS A 86 7.35 6.34 14.68
N TYR A 87 6.15 6.21 15.20
CA TYR A 87 5.56 7.25 16.05
C TYR A 87 4.98 6.63 17.31
N GLU A 88 4.85 7.44 18.34
CA GLU A 88 4.28 7.00 19.61
C GLU A 88 3.28 8.01 20.16
N ILE A 89 2.30 7.48 20.89
CA ILE A 89 1.25 8.25 21.55
C ILE A 89 1.51 8.20 23.04
N GLU A 90 1.64 9.36 23.67
CA GLU A 90 1.93 9.48 25.10
C GLU A 90 0.87 10.35 25.77
N ASP A 91 0.37 9.91 26.92
CA ASP A 91 -0.58 10.67 27.73
C ASP A 91 0.01 11.17 29.06
N ASN A 92 1.24 10.77 29.36
CA ASN A 92 2.05 11.25 30.46
C ASN A 92 3.54 11.07 30.13
N LEU A 93 4.39 11.97 30.62
CA LEU A 93 5.85 11.93 30.47
C LEU A 93 6.50 10.78 31.25
N LEU A 94 5.86 10.32 32.34
CA LEU A 94 6.43 9.33 33.26
C LEU A 94 5.99 7.90 32.96
N ASN A 95 5.00 7.72 32.09
CA ASN A 95 4.46 6.42 31.72
C ASN A 95 5.01 5.98 30.36
N PRO A 96 5.08 4.66 30.10
CA PRO A 96 5.36 4.18 28.75
C PRO A 96 4.29 4.68 27.76
N PRO A 97 4.63 4.83 26.47
CA PRO A 97 3.67 5.25 25.46
C PRO A 97 2.45 4.32 25.42
N VAL A 98 1.27 4.92 25.28
CA VAL A 98 -0.01 4.21 25.11
C VAL A 98 0.03 3.34 23.85
N VAL A 99 0.68 3.85 22.81
CA VAL A 99 0.81 3.18 21.51
C VAL A 99 2.20 3.47 20.95
N VAL A 100 2.84 2.43 20.40
CA VAL A 100 4.02 2.54 19.54
C VAL A 100 3.68 1.93 18.19
N ARG A 101 3.89 2.68 17.11
CA ARG A 101 3.68 2.22 15.73
C ARG A 101 4.97 2.29 14.97
N ASN A 102 5.46 1.12 14.55
CA ASN A 102 6.53 1.03 13.58
C ASN A 102 5.92 1.02 12.17
N PHE A 103 6.55 1.73 11.24
CA PHE A 103 6.12 1.78 9.85
C PHE A 103 7.29 1.54 8.91
N ASP A 104 6.99 1.33 7.63
CA ASP A 104 7.99 1.04 6.59
C ASP A 104 9.04 2.17 6.55
N LYS A 105 10.33 1.83 6.56
CA LYS A 105 11.45 2.78 6.54
C LYS A 105 11.47 3.67 5.30
N SER A 106 10.77 3.27 4.24
CA SER A 106 10.62 4.03 3.01
C SER A 106 9.56 5.14 3.12
N ILE A 107 8.75 5.13 4.20
CA ILE A 107 7.85 6.23 4.56
C ILE A 107 8.66 7.25 5.35
N SER A 108 8.64 8.49 4.87
CA SER A 108 9.27 9.62 5.58
C SER A 108 8.21 10.63 5.99
N ILE A 109 8.24 11.01 7.27
CA ILE A 109 7.39 12.05 7.84
C ILE A 109 8.27 13.28 8.06
N THR A 110 7.89 14.41 7.48
CA THR A 110 8.59 15.68 7.63
C THR A 110 7.66 16.71 8.23
N ASN A 111 8.06 17.32 9.33
CA ASN A 111 7.35 18.48 9.87
C ASN A 111 7.55 19.67 8.93
N LEU A 112 6.46 20.22 8.39
CA LEU A 112 6.52 21.42 7.55
C LEU A 112 6.32 22.65 8.44
N THR A 113 5.08 22.86 8.90
CA THR A 113 4.73 23.97 9.81
C THR A 113 4.33 23.50 11.20
N LEU A 114 4.05 22.19 11.36
CA LEU A 114 3.73 21.62 12.66
C LEU A 114 4.95 21.68 13.58
N LYS A 115 4.79 22.32 14.74
CA LYS A 115 5.79 22.26 15.82
C LYS A 115 5.60 20.94 16.57
N PRO A 116 6.54 19.99 16.51
CA PRO A 116 6.40 18.72 17.21
C PRO A 116 6.49 18.92 18.73
N PRO A 117 5.79 18.10 19.54
CA PRO A 117 4.88 17.03 19.11
C PRO A 117 3.48 17.55 18.75
N LEU A 118 2.69 16.74 18.04
CA LEU A 118 1.26 17.01 17.87
C LEU A 118 0.58 16.82 19.23
N ARG A 119 -0.07 17.86 19.76
CA ARG A 119 -0.64 17.85 21.11
C ARG A 119 -2.16 17.98 21.08
N PHE A 120 -2.81 17.20 21.93
CA PHE A 120 -4.22 17.27 22.26
C PHE A 120 -4.36 17.70 23.72
N ASN A 121 -5.22 18.68 24.00
CA ASN A 121 -5.53 19.08 25.37
C ASN A 121 -6.51 18.08 26.03
N SER A 122 -6.84 18.28 27.31
CA SER A 122 -7.80 17.43 28.05
C SER A 122 -9.21 17.40 27.46
N ASP A 123 -9.56 18.39 26.63
CA ASP A 123 -10.84 18.42 25.89
C ASP A 123 -10.77 17.67 24.56
N GLY A 124 -9.60 17.11 24.22
CA GLY A 124 -9.34 16.45 22.94
C GLY A 124 -9.07 17.40 21.78
N ASN A 125 -8.93 18.69 22.03
CA ASN A 125 -8.66 19.69 21.00
C ASN A 125 -7.17 19.72 20.64
N ILE A 126 -6.86 19.84 19.35
CA ILE A 126 -5.49 20.04 18.88
C ILE A 126 -5.01 21.39 19.41
N SER A 127 -3.87 21.38 20.10
CA SER A 127 -3.30 22.55 20.78
C SER A 127 -2.40 23.40 19.87
N SER A 128 -1.97 22.87 18.72
CA SER A 128 -1.15 23.59 17.75
C SER A 128 -1.55 23.19 16.33
N SER A 129 -1.91 24.19 15.52
CA SER A 129 -2.08 23.97 14.08
C SER A 129 -0.74 23.74 13.40
N GLY A 130 -0.77 23.07 12.26
CA GLY A 130 0.38 22.95 11.38
C GLY A 130 0.25 21.80 10.42
N THR A 131 1.28 21.61 9.61
CA THR A 131 1.29 20.62 8.54
C THR A 131 2.48 19.69 8.65
N ILE A 132 2.27 18.43 8.25
CA ILE A 132 3.31 17.44 8.01
C ILE A 132 3.22 16.94 6.57
N SER A 133 4.35 16.53 6.02
CA SER A 133 4.44 15.83 4.75
C SER A 133 4.73 14.36 5.02
N ILE A 134 3.93 13.46 4.45
CA ILE A 134 4.16 12.02 4.44
C ILE A 134 4.55 11.62 3.01
N LYS A 135 5.79 11.15 2.83
CA LYS A 135 6.31 10.73 1.53
C LYS A 135 6.58 9.25 1.51
N TYR A 136 6.11 8.58 0.46
CA TYR A 136 6.41 7.19 0.15
C TYR A 136 6.68 7.03 -1.35
N LYS A 137 7.93 6.69 -1.71
CA LYS A 137 8.37 6.57 -3.12
C LYS A 137 8.01 7.84 -3.93
N LYS A 138 7.04 7.75 -4.84
CA LYS A 138 6.58 8.84 -5.71
C LYS A 138 5.33 9.57 -5.19
N ALA A 139 4.75 9.13 -4.07
CA ALA A 139 3.57 9.73 -3.48
C ALA A 139 3.95 10.65 -2.33
N GLU A 140 3.40 11.86 -2.32
CA GLU A 140 3.52 12.84 -1.24
C GLU A 140 2.11 13.23 -0.79
N TYR A 141 1.86 13.14 0.52
CA TYR A 141 0.61 13.55 1.15
C TYR A 141 0.89 14.65 2.16
N ILE A 142 0.10 15.71 2.11
CA ILE A 142 0.16 16.81 3.07
C ILE A 142 -0.97 16.63 4.07
N VAL A 143 -0.62 16.46 5.34
CA VAL A 143 -1.60 16.40 6.42
C VAL A 143 -1.60 17.73 7.15
N THR A 144 -2.76 18.38 7.19
CA THR A 144 -3.00 19.68 7.80
C THR A 144 -3.81 19.48 9.08
N PHE A 145 -3.23 19.87 10.21
CA PHE A 145 -3.87 19.89 11.53
C PHE A 145 -4.38 21.30 11.82
N TYR A 146 -5.68 21.42 12.10
CA TYR A 146 -6.30 22.68 12.47
C TYR A 146 -6.38 22.82 13.99
N LEU A 147 -6.14 24.03 14.49
CA LEU A 147 -6.31 24.35 15.90
C LEU A 147 -7.80 24.22 16.28
N GLY A 148 -8.08 23.74 17.50
CA GLY A 148 -9.45 23.62 18.01
C GLY A 148 -9.96 22.18 17.89
N SER A 149 -11.16 21.99 17.31
CA SER A 149 -12.01 20.79 17.43
C SER A 149 -11.45 19.46 16.87
N GLY A 150 -10.13 19.32 16.72
CA GLY A 150 -9.47 18.09 16.31
C GLY A 150 -9.57 17.80 14.81
N ARG A 151 -9.99 18.76 13.99
CA ARG A 151 -10.11 18.57 12.54
C ARG A 151 -8.72 18.50 11.93
N PHE A 152 -8.54 17.53 11.04
CA PHE A 152 -7.39 17.47 10.15
C PHE A 152 -7.83 17.04 8.76
N LYS A 153 -7.04 17.40 7.76
CA LYS A 153 -7.24 17.05 6.35
C LYS A 153 -5.96 16.43 5.82
N TYR A 154 -6.07 15.46 4.92
CA TYR A 154 -4.94 14.99 4.13
C TYR A 154 -5.25 15.19 2.64
N ASP A 155 -4.28 15.72 1.90
CA ASP A 155 -4.37 15.91 0.45
C ASP A 155 -3.17 15.26 -0.22
N ARG A 156 -3.39 14.60 -1.36
CA ARG A 156 -2.30 14.12 -2.22
C ARG A 156 -1.77 15.30 -3.02
N LYS A 157 -0.45 15.47 -3.04
CA LYS A 157 0.23 16.48 -3.85
C LYS A 157 0.48 15.99 -5.27
#